data_AF-A0A7K4IIF2-F1
#
_entry.id   AF-A0A7K4IIF2-F1
#
_cell.length_a   1.000
_cell.length_b   1.000
_cell.length_c   1.000
_cell.angle_alpha   90.00
_cell.angle_beta   90.00
_cell.angle_gamma   90.00
#
_symmetry.space_group_name_H-M   'P 1'
#
loop_
_entity.id
_entity.type
_entity.pdbx_description
1 polymer ?
#
loop_
_entity_poly.entity_id
_entity_poly.type
_entity_poly.pdbx_seq_one_letter_code
_entity_poly.pdbx_strand_id
1 'polypeptide(L)'
;MKTLKELRKCDLFTFFRLSETGRIKEKDGVTRVTCEPGGFQKNIDIEFSVGKGEVIQEATIFLERAWIGNENTVNPFGKDIARSFLADVLPQRDRELLAKFLAALWQLRGKSDQVISIRSPPPPVTDPDALRGISVYLGKESRHEYHLAETAVILENIERSGSPWLRIRVIKN
;
A
#
# COMPACT_ATOMS: atom_id res chain seq x y z
N MET A 1 13.93 4.12 6.68
CA MET A 1 13.41 3.91 5.30
C MET A 1 14.55 3.96 4.29
N LYS A 2 14.41 3.24 3.17
CA LYS A 2 15.38 3.18 2.08
C LYS A 2 15.48 4.51 1.33
N THR A 3 16.54 4.68 0.54
CA THR A 3 16.59 5.72 -0.49
C THR A 3 15.70 5.38 -1.68
N LEU A 4 15.27 6.38 -2.45
CA LEU A 4 14.52 6.16 -3.69
C LEU A 4 15.30 5.30 -4.69
N LYS A 5 16.63 5.47 -4.75
CA LYS A 5 17.52 4.67 -5.60
C LYS A 5 17.53 3.18 -5.24
N GLU A 6 17.47 2.86 -3.95
CA GLU A 6 17.37 1.47 -3.49
C GLU A 6 15.98 0.90 -3.76
N LEU A 7 14.92 1.70 -3.51
CA LEU A 7 13.54 1.26 -3.75
C LEU A 7 13.28 0.94 -5.22
N ARG A 8 13.91 1.67 -6.15
CA ARG A 8 13.86 1.41 -7.60
C ARG A 8 14.37 0.02 -8.03
N LYS A 9 15.08 -0.68 -7.15
CA LYS A 9 15.57 -2.04 -7.40
C LYS A 9 14.67 -3.12 -6.81
N CYS A 10 13.64 -2.75 -6.05
CA CYS A 10 12.70 -3.67 -5.42
C CYS A 10 11.54 -4.04 -6.37
N ASP A 11 10.78 -5.05 -5.98
CA ASP A 11 9.69 -5.63 -6.78
C ASP A 11 8.61 -4.59 -7.11
N LEU A 12 8.33 -3.64 -6.20
CA LEU A 12 7.43 -2.52 -6.45
C LEU A 12 7.78 -1.79 -7.76
N PHE A 13 9.06 -1.59 -8.05
CA PHE A 13 9.49 -0.92 -9.28
C PHE A 13 9.69 -1.87 -10.45
N THR A 14 10.27 -3.05 -10.21
CA THR A 14 10.64 -3.96 -11.30
C THR A 14 9.44 -4.78 -11.81
N PHE A 15 8.62 -5.31 -10.91
CA PHE A 15 7.45 -6.13 -11.26
C PHE A 15 6.30 -5.28 -11.81
N PHE A 16 5.96 -4.17 -11.13
CA PHE A 16 4.88 -3.27 -11.57
C PHE A 16 5.32 -2.25 -12.64
N ARG A 17 6.60 -2.29 -13.02
CA ARG A 17 7.21 -1.36 -14.00
C ARG A 17 6.93 0.10 -13.65
N LEU A 18 7.07 0.43 -12.36
CA LEU A 18 6.80 1.77 -11.84
C LEU A 18 7.80 2.76 -12.47
N SER A 19 7.29 3.82 -13.10
CA SER A 19 8.11 4.89 -13.67
C SER A 19 7.83 6.21 -12.97
N GLU A 20 8.87 7.04 -12.86
CA GLU A 20 8.72 8.41 -12.39
C GLU A 20 8.05 9.25 -13.48
N THR A 21 6.95 9.91 -13.14
CA THR A 21 6.19 10.78 -14.05
C THR A 21 6.29 12.25 -13.67
N GLY A 22 6.69 12.55 -12.42
CA GLY A 22 6.87 13.91 -11.96
C GLY A 22 7.88 14.02 -10.82
N ARG A 23 8.54 15.17 -10.75
CA ARG A 23 9.42 15.54 -9.64
C ARG A 23 9.31 17.03 -9.37
N ILE A 24 8.90 17.39 -8.16
CA ILE A 24 8.67 18.77 -7.73
C ILE A 24 9.45 19.02 -6.44
N LYS A 25 10.28 20.06 -6.42
CA LYS A 25 10.92 20.51 -5.19
C LYS A 25 9.89 21.23 -4.33
N GLU A 26 9.72 20.77 -3.10
CA GLU A 26 8.86 21.39 -2.10
C GLU A 26 9.68 22.34 -1.22
N LYS A 27 9.00 22.97 -0.26
CA LYS A 27 9.67 23.75 0.78
C LYS A 27 10.54 22.83 1.66
N ASP A 28 11.49 23.42 2.38
CA ASP A 28 12.31 22.73 3.38
C ASP A 28 13.24 21.62 2.85
N GLY A 29 13.57 21.66 1.55
CA GLY A 29 14.50 20.73 0.93
C GLY A 29 13.93 19.33 0.69
N VAL A 30 12.62 19.15 0.86
CA VAL A 30 11.89 17.95 0.46
C VAL A 30 11.60 17.99 -1.04
N THR A 31 11.69 16.85 -1.72
CA THR A 31 11.27 16.70 -3.11
C THR A 31 10.15 15.69 -3.18
N ARG A 32 9.03 16.06 -3.79
CA ARG A 32 7.95 15.13 -4.11
C ARG A 32 8.22 14.48 -5.45
N VAL A 33 8.14 13.17 -5.50
CA VAL A 33 8.31 12.35 -6.70
C VAL A 33 7.00 11.59 -6.93
N THR A 34 6.41 11.80 -8.09
CA THR A 34 5.21 11.10 -8.53
C THR A 34 5.60 9.95 -9.44
N CYS A 35 4.98 8.80 -9.24
CA CYS A 35 5.22 7.60 -10.02
C CYS A 35 3.91 6.94 -10.45
N GLU A 36 3.94 6.31 -11.62
CA GLU A 36 2.82 5.55 -12.17
C GLU A 36 3.26 4.14 -12.58
N PRO A 37 2.45 3.10 -12.26
CA PRO A 37 2.74 1.75 -12.73
C PRO A 37 2.65 1.65 -14.25
N GLY A 38 3.27 0.63 -14.83
CA GLY A 38 3.20 0.38 -16.27
C GLY A 38 1.79 0.00 -16.77
N GLY A 39 0.85 -0.27 -15.86
CA GLY A 39 -0.55 -0.56 -16.16
C GLY A 39 -1.49 -0.10 -15.05
N PHE A 40 -2.77 0.08 -15.37
CA PHE A 40 -3.82 0.58 -14.45
C PHE A 40 -3.61 1.98 -13.89
N GLN A 41 -2.84 2.83 -14.59
CA GLN A 41 -2.51 4.21 -14.20
C GLN A 41 -3.72 5.07 -13.78
N LYS A 42 -4.91 4.82 -14.36
CA LYS A 42 -6.15 5.53 -13.97
C LYS A 42 -6.62 5.24 -12.54
N ASN A 43 -6.18 4.14 -11.95
CA ASN A 43 -6.70 3.61 -10.68
C ASN A 43 -5.64 3.62 -9.57
N ILE A 44 -4.41 4.03 -9.89
CA ILE A 44 -3.24 3.90 -9.01
C ILE A 44 -2.35 5.14 -9.17
N ASP A 45 -2.17 5.87 -8.07
CA ASP A 45 -1.14 6.90 -7.97
C ASP A 45 -0.14 6.51 -6.87
N ILE A 46 1.14 6.74 -7.11
CA ILE A 46 2.18 6.56 -6.08
C ILE A 46 2.98 7.85 -5.95
N GLU A 47 3.20 8.27 -4.71
CA GLU A 47 3.98 9.47 -4.38
C GLU A 47 5.05 9.16 -3.34
N PHE A 48 6.22 9.76 -3.48
CA PHE A 48 7.30 9.71 -2.51
C PHE A 48 7.74 11.12 -2.14
N SER A 49 7.77 11.43 -0.86
CA SER A 49 8.44 12.62 -0.33
C SER A 49 9.85 12.23 0.09
N VAL A 50 10.85 12.75 -0.62
CA VAL A 50 12.26 12.43 -0.38
C VAL A 50 13.00 13.63 0.22
N GLY A 51 13.79 13.37 1.26
CA GLY A 51 14.62 14.37 1.91
C GLY A 51 16.05 14.41 1.38
N LYS A 52 16.98 14.93 2.20
CA LYS A 52 18.40 14.96 1.88
C LYS A 52 18.94 13.54 1.60
N GLY A 53 19.73 13.41 0.52
CA GLY A 53 20.29 12.12 0.11
C GLY A 53 19.27 11.14 -0.50
N GLU A 54 18.12 11.64 -0.97
CA GLU A 54 17.03 10.85 -1.54
C GLU A 54 16.44 9.80 -0.58
N VAL A 55 16.61 9.99 0.73
CA VAL A 55 15.99 9.14 1.74
C VAL A 55 14.50 9.43 1.79
N ILE A 56 13.67 8.40 1.63
CA ILE A 56 12.21 8.52 1.69
C ILE A 56 11.81 8.91 3.11
N GLN A 57 11.05 10.00 3.25
CA GLN A 57 10.42 10.45 4.50
C GLN A 57 8.96 10.02 4.56
N GLU A 58 8.29 10.02 3.41
CA GLU A 58 6.92 9.54 3.26
C GLU A 58 6.77 8.83 1.91
N ALA A 59 6.03 7.73 1.90
CA ALA A 59 5.55 7.09 0.70
C ALA A 59 4.03 6.94 0.78
N THR A 60 3.34 7.22 -0.32
CA THR A 60 1.90 7.13 -0.40
C THR A 60 1.50 6.37 -1.65
N ILE A 61 0.56 5.44 -1.52
CA ILE A 61 -0.15 4.83 -2.64
C ILE A 61 -1.64 5.14 -2.51
N PHE A 62 -2.25 5.53 -3.63
CA PHE A 62 -3.68 5.75 -3.77
C PHE A 62 -4.24 4.69 -4.70
N LEU A 63 -5.34 4.06 -4.30
CA LEU A 63 -6.01 3.02 -5.07
C LEU A 63 -7.50 3.36 -5.20
N GLU A 64 -8.03 3.41 -6.42
CA GLU A 64 -9.44 3.75 -6.65
C GLU A 64 -10.35 2.65 -6.08
N ARG A 65 -11.36 3.03 -5.28
CA ARG A 65 -12.23 2.07 -4.57
C ARG A 65 -13.00 1.17 -5.52
N ALA A 66 -13.56 1.75 -6.58
CA ALA A 66 -14.32 1.01 -7.58
C ALA A 66 -13.47 -0.10 -8.24
N TRP A 67 -12.16 0.10 -8.32
CA TRP A 67 -11.24 -0.83 -8.96
C TRP A 67 -10.64 -1.86 -8.00
N ILE A 68 -10.31 -1.51 -6.75
CA ILE A 68 -9.84 -2.51 -5.76
C ILE A 68 -10.97 -3.38 -5.20
N GLY A 69 -12.20 -2.87 -5.26
CA GLY A 69 -13.41 -3.58 -4.84
C GLY A 69 -13.73 -3.44 -3.36
N ASN A 70 -14.47 -4.39 -2.79
CA ASN A 70 -14.98 -4.41 -1.42
C ASN A 70 -15.08 -5.86 -0.90
N GLU A 71 -15.85 -6.12 0.15
CA GLU A 71 -15.98 -7.47 0.72
C GLU A 71 -16.56 -8.52 -0.24
N ASN A 72 -17.29 -8.10 -1.27
CA ASN A 72 -17.92 -9.00 -2.24
C ASN A 72 -16.99 -9.29 -3.42
N THR A 73 -16.23 -8.29 -3.86
CA THR A 73 -15.32 -8.37 -5.01
C THR A 73 -13.96 -7.80 -4.60
N VAL A 74 -12.89 -8.59 -4.64
CA VAL A 74 -11.55 -8.08 -4.30
C VAL A 74 -10.66 -8.23 -5.52
N ASN A 75 -10.16 -7.12 -6.06
CA ASN A 75 -9.27 -7.16 -7.20
C ASN A 75 -7.90 -7.75 -6.79
N PRO A 76 -7.49 -8.88 -7.38
CA PRO A 76 -6.24 -9.54 -7.01
C PRO A 76 -5.00 -8.66 -7.22
N PHE A 77 -5.01 -7.79 -8.22
CA PHE A 77 -3.89 -6.91 -8.50
C PHE A 77 -3.82 -5.73 -7.50
N GLY A 78 -4.99 -5.23 -7.06
CA GLY A 78 -5.07 -4.19 -6.03
C GLY A 78 -4.46 -4.63 -4.69
N LYS A 79 -4.68 -5.88 -4.27
CA LYS A 79 -4.04 -6.41 -3.05
C LYS A 79 -2.54 -6.67 -3.24
N ASP A 80 -2.14 -7.08 -4.43
CA ASP A 80 -0.75 -7.45 -4.72
C ASP A 80 0.17 -6.22 -4.74
N ILE A 81 -0.30 -5.13 -5.38
CA ILE A 81 0.45 -3.87 -5.38
C ILE A 81 0.47 -3.21 -3.99
N ALA A 82 -0.64 -3.23 -3.25
CA ALA A 82 -0.68 -2.69 -1.88
C ALA A 82 0.28 -3.44 -0.95
N ARG A 83 0.32 -4.77 -1.06
CA ARG A 83 1.25 -5.62 -0.30
C ARG A 83 2.69 -5.35 -0.68
N SER A 84 3.01 -5.31 -1.98
CA SER A 84 4.36 -5.05 -2.47
C SER A 84 4.86 -3.66 -2.07
N PHE A 85 3.97 -2.66 -2.16
CA PHE A 85 4.24 -1.30 -1.69
C PHE A 85 4.68 -1.30 -0.22
N LEU A 86 3.89 -1.90 0.67
CA LEU A 86 4.24 -1.97 2.10
C LEU A 86 5.50 -2.78 2.35
N ALA A 87 5.64 -3.94 1.69
CA ALA A 87 6.77 -4.84 1.90
C ALA A 87 8.12 -4.25 1.47
N ASP A 88 8.13 -3.38 0.46
CA ASP A 88 9.35 -2.79 -0.09
C ASP A 88 9.73 -1.46 0.54
N VAL A 89 8.73 -0.68 0.95
CA VAL A 89 8.90 0.65 1.56
C VAL A 89 9.27 0.55 3.04
N LEU A 90 8.68 -0.41 3.78
CA LEU A 90 8.92 -0.55 5.21
C LEU A 90 10.35 -1.01 5.51
N PRO A 91 10.98 -0.47 6.56
CA PRO A 91 12.16 -1.09 7.17
C PRO A 91 11.88 -2.55 7.57
N GLN A 92 12.92 -3.39 7.59
CA GLN A 92 12.75 -4.82 7.85
C GLN A 92 12.03 -5.11 9.17
N ARG A 93 12.39 -4.39 10.25
CA ARG A 93 11.78 -4.56 11.57
C ARG A 93 10.29 -4.23 11.56
N ASP A 94 9.91 -3.14 10.91
CA ASP A 94 8.51 -2.73 10.80
C ASP A 94 7.69 -3.67 9.92
N ARG A 95 8.31 -4.24 8.88
CA ARG A 95 7.69 -5.27 8.05
C ARG A 95 7.39 -6.54 8.84
N GLU A 96 8.27 -6.93 9.76
CA GLU A 96 8.05 -8.08 10.65
C GLU A 96 6.90 -7.81 11.64
N LEU A 97 6.83 -6.59 12.19
CA LEU A 97 5.71 -6.17 13.04
C LEU A 97 4.37 -6.18 12.27
N LEU A 98 4.38 -5.76 11.01
CA LEU A 98 3.20 -5.71 10.15
C LEU A 98 2.90 -7.05 9.44
N ALA A 99 3.65 -8.12 9.72
CA ALA A 99 3.58 -9.37 8.96
C ALA A 99 2.19 -10.01 8.96
N LYS A 100 1.46 -9.91 10.07
CA LYS A 100 0.08 -10.46 10.19
C LYS A 100 -0.90 -9.72 9.29
N PHE A 101 -0.81 -8.39 9.22
CA PHE A 101 -1.62 -7.60 8.30
C PHE A 101 -1.26 -7.90 6.83
N LEU A 102 0.03 -7.99 6.50
CA LEU A 102 0.47 -8.35 5.14
C LEU A 102 -0.01 -9.75 4.73
N ALA A 103 -0.02 -10.70 5.66
CA ALA A 103 -0.57 -12.03 5.44
C ALA A 103 -2.09 -11.98 5.24
N ALA A 104 -2.83 -11.23 6.07
CA ALA A 104 -4.27 -11.05 5.94
C ALA A 104 -4.65 -10.44 4.58
N LEU A 105 -3.91 -9.40 4.15
CA LEU A 105 -4.13 -8.71 2.88
C LEU A 105 -3.92 -9.66 1.70
N TRP A 106 -2.90 -10.52 1.77
CA TRP A 106 -2.63 -11.52 0.73
C TRP A 106 -3.71 -12.59 0.62
N GLN A 107 -4.23 -13.02 1.78
CA GLN A 107 -5.28 -14.03 1.89
C GLN A 107 -6.67 -13.50 1.55
N LEU A 108 -6.84 -12.19 1.46
CA LEU A 108 -8.12 -11.55 1.16
C LEU A 108 -8.72 -12.07 -0.15
N ARG A 109 -10.00 -12.43 -0.10
CA ARG A 109 -10.84 -12.87 -1.23
C ARG A 109 -12.21 -12.22 -1.10
N GLY A 110 -12.83 -11.89 -2.23
CA GLY A 110 -14.24 -11.49 -2.26
C GLY A 110 -15.13 -12.69 -1.93
N LYS A 111 -16.28 -12.45 -1.29
CA LYS A 111 -17.28 -13.52 -1.03
C LYS A 111 -17.74 -14.24 -2.30
N SER A 112 -17.70 -13.55 -3.44
CA SER A 112 -18.11 -14.09 -4.74
C SER A 112 -16.97 -14.76 -5.52
N ASP A 113 -15.73 -14.72 -5.01
CA ASP A 113 -14.57 -15.33 -5.68
C ASP A 113 -14.60 -16.85 -5.44
N GLN A 114 -15.24 -17.60 -6.34
CA GLN A 114 -15.17 -19.06 -6.32
C GLN A 114 -13.76 -19.51 -6.72
N VAL A 115 -12.95 -19.89 -5.74
CA VAL A 115 -11.67 -20.56 -5.96
C VAL A 115 -11.79 -21.99 -5.45
N ILE A 116 -11.78 -22.95 -6.37
CA ILE A 116 -11.60 -24.37 -6.03
C ILE A 116 -10.15 -24.53 -5.57
N SER A 117 -9.93 -24.46 -4.26
CA SER A 117 -8.58 -24.62 -3.69
C SER A 117 -8.21 -26.10 -3.65
N ILE A 118 -7.13 -26.47 -4.36
CA ILE A 118 -6.52 -27.81 -4.32
C ILE A 118 -5.77 -28.04 -2.99
N ARG A 119 -5.52 -26.99 -2.20
CA ARG A 119 -4.81 -27.05 -0.92
C ARG A 119 -5.70 -26.59 0.22
N SER A 120 -5.42 -27.10 1.43
CA SER A 120 -6.04 -26.58 2.66
C SER A 120 -5.87 -25.06 2.72
N PRO A 121 -6.95 -24.30 3.04
CA PRO A 121 -6.84 -22.87 3.17
C PRO A 121 -5.84 -22.53 4.29
N PRO A 122 -5.08 -21.43 4.15
CA PRO A 122 -4.23 -20.97 5.25
C PRO A 122 -5.09 -20.68 6.49
N PRO A 123 -4.51 -20.79 7.70
CA PRO A 123 -5.24 -20.50 8.91
C PRO A 123 -5.76 -19.05 8.89
N PRO A 124 -7.00 -18.81 9.36
CA PRO A 124 -7.59 -17.48 9.37
C PRO A 124 -6.77 -16.55 10.26
N VAL A 125 -6.59 -15.30 9.81
CA VAL A 125 -5.94 -14.26 10.63
C VAL A 125 -6.89 -13.84 11.74
N THR A 126 -6.45 -13.97 12.99
CA THR A 126 -7.23 -13.65 14.20
C THR A 126 -6.77 -12.39 14.92
N ASP A 127 -5.70 -11.77 14.43
CA ASP A 127 -5.12 -10.58 15.05
C ASP A 127 -6.05 -9.37 14.88
N PRO A 128 -6.55 -8.78 15.99
CA PRO A 128 -7.55 -7.71 15.90
C PRO A 128 -7.06 -6.49 15.12
N ASP A 129 -5.79 -6.15 15.26
CA ASP A 129 -5.19 -4.98 14.61
C ASP A 129 -5.11 -5.19 13.09
N ALA A 130 -4.63 -6.35 12.67
CA ALA A 130 -4.66 -6.76 11.27
C ALA A 130 -6.08 -6.75 10.68
N LEU A 131 -7.08 -7.24 11.44
CA LEU A 131 -8.48 -7.27 11.00
C LEU A 131 -9.07 -5.86 10.82
N ARG A 132 -8.66 -4.88 11.63
CA ARG A 132 -9.06 -3.47 11.45
C ARG A 132 -8.45 -2.86 10.20
N GLY A 133 -7.16 -3.08 9.96
CA GLY A 133 -6.54 -2.66 8.69
C GLY A 133 -7.22 -3.26 7.46
N ILE A 134 -7.62 -4.54 7.53
CA ILE A 134 -8.40 -5.18 6.46
C ILE A 134 -9.79 -4.56 6.33
N SER A 135 -10.43 -4.19 7.43
CA SER A 135 -11.72 -3.50 7.41
C SER A 135 -11.63 -2.15 6.71
N VAL A 136 -10.55 -1.40 6.89
CA VAL A 136 -10.28 -0.17 6.12
C VAL A 136 -10.01 -0.50 4.65
N TYR A 137 -9.16 -1.49 4.36
CA TYR A 137 -8.88 -1.91 2.98
C TYR A 137 -10.16 -2.33 2.24
N LEU A 138 -11.13 -2.96 2.91
CA LEU A 138 -12.42 -3.35 2.35
C LEU A 138 -13.47 -2.23 2.31
N GLY A 139 -13.17 -1.05 2.85
CA GLY A 139 -14.08 0.10 2.88
C GLY A 139 -15.15 0.04 3.98
N LYS A 140 -14.96 -0.82 4.99
CA LYS A 140 -15.86 -0.96 6.15
C LYS A 140 -15.54 0.02 7.28
N GLU A 141 -14.27 0.35 7.43
CA GLU A 141 -13.80 1.38 8.34
C GLU A 141 -13.20 2.54 7.53
N SER A 142 -13.31 3.76 8.06
CA SER A 142 -12.77 4.94 7.38
C SER A 142 -11.25 5.04 7.49
N ARG A 143 -10.67 4.69 8.65
CA ARG A 143 -9.25 4.87 8.93
C ARG A 143 -8.72 3.91 9.98
N HIS A 144 -7.46 3.50 9.81
CA HIS A 144 -6.70 2.75 10.80
C HIS A 144 -5.21 3.09 10.68
N GLU A 145 -4.49 3.03 11.80
CA GLU A 145 -3.10 3.45 11.90
C GLU A 145 -2.30 2.44 12.72
N TYR A 146 -1.17 2.02 12.17
CA TYR A 146 -0.17 1.20 12.83
C TYR A 146 1.00 2.09 13.26
N HIS A 147 1.27 2.15 14.55
CA HIS A 147 2.47 2.78 15.09
C HIS A 147 3.56 1.71 15.25
N LEU A 148 4.54 1.73 14.36
CA LEU A 148 5.63 0.75 14.32
C LEU A 148 6.90 1.33 14.95
N ALA A 149 8.02 0.61 14.86
CA ALA A 149 9.25 1.02 15.53
C ALA A 149 9.92 2.21 14.84
N GLU A 150 9.98 2.21 13.50
CA GLU A 150 10.65 3.27 12.72
C GLU A 150 9.68 4.11 11.87
N THR A 151 8.45 3.65 11.71
CA THR A 151 7.45 4.26 10.84
C THR A 151 6.04 4.21 11.44
N ALA A 152 5.15 5.01 10.88
CA ALA A 152 3.70 4.86 11.01
C ALA A 152 3.10 4.46 9.67
N VAL A 153 2.16 3.52 9.67
CA VAL A 153 1.39 3.13 8.48
C VAL A 153 -0.06 3.54 8.67
N ILE A 154 -0.56 4.41 7.80
CA ILE A 154 -1.93 4.92 7.86
C ILE A 154 -2.70 4.44 6.64
N LEU A 155 -3.81 3.73 6.88
CA LEU A 155 -4.79 3.39 5.86
C LEU A 155 -6.01 4.27 6.05
N GLU A 156 -6.51 4.87 4.98
CA GLU A 156 -7.67 5.76 5.04
C GLU A 156 -8.47 5.74 3.74
N ASN A 157 -9.78 5.59 3.85
CA ASN A 157 -10.71 5.82 2.74
C ASN A 157 -11.01 7.32 2.65
N ILE A 158 -10.65 7.92 1.53
CA ILE A 158 -10.76 9.36 1.27
C ILE A 158 -11.55 9.62 -0.01
N GLU A 159 -11.95 10.87 -0.21
CA GLU A 159 -12.49 11.35 -1.49
C GLU A 159 -11.42 12.16 -2.23
N ARG A 160 -11.21 11.89 -3.51
CA ARG A 160 -10.33 12.65 -4.41
C ARG A 160 -11.09 12.96 -5.68
N SER A 161 -11.22 14.24 -6.00
CA SER A 161 -11.89 14.73 -7.21
C SER A 161 -13.31 14.15 -7.42
N GLY A 162 -14.07 13.98 -6.33
CA GLY A 162 -15.43 13.44 -6.36
C GLY A 162 -15.52 11.91 -6.41
N SER A 163 -14.39 11.19 -6.40
CA SER A 163 -14.35 9.73 -6.40
C SER A 163 -13.78 9.17 -5.09
N PRO A 164 -14.22 7.99 -4.62
CA PRO A 164 -13.68 7.34 -3.43
C PRO A 164 -12.36 6.60 -3.72
N TRP A 165 -11.37 6.78 -2.85
CA TRP A 165 -10.03 6.16 -2.93
C TRP A 165 -9.62 5.57 -1.59
N LEU A 166 -8.83 4.50 -1.62
CA LEU A 166 -8.03 4.07 -0.49
C LEU A 166 -6.65 4.73 -0.58
N ARG A 167 -6.24 5.41 0.48
CA ARG A 167 -4.89 5.95 0.66
C ARG A 167 -4.15 5.11 1.69
N ILE A 168 -2.95 4.66 1.33
CA ILE A 168 -2.02 3.99 2.25
C ILE A 168 -0.75 4.83 2.32
N ARG A 169 -0.39 5.30 3.51
CA ARG A 169 0.80 6.13 3.77
C ARG A 169 1.76 5.39 4.67
N VAL A 170 3.05 5.46 4.38
CA VAL A 170 4.14 5.07 5.27
C VAL A 170 4.95 6.31 5.58
N ILE A 171 4.97 6.71 6.84
CA ILE A 171 5.62 7.93 7.32
C ILE A 171 6.78 7.53 8.22
N LYS A 172 7.96 8.08 7.99
CA LYS A 172 9.12 7.89 8.87
C LYS A 172 8.91 8.67 10.18
N ASN A 173 9.15 8.03 11.32
CA ASN A 173 9.15 8.67 12.65
C ASN A 173 10.38 9.57 12.85
#